data_AF-A0A6F8Y7Y3-F1
#
_entry.id   AF-A0A6F8Y7Y3-F1
#
_cell.length_a   1.000
_cell.length_b   1.000
_cell.length_c   1.000
_cell.angle_alpha   90.00
_cell.angle_beta   90.00
_cell.angle_gamma   90.00
#
_symmetry.space_group_name_H-M   'P 1'
#
loop_
_entity.id
_entity.type
_entity.pdbx_description
1 polymer ?
#
loop_
_entity_poly.entity_id
_entity_poly.type
_entity_poly.pdbx_seq_one_letter_code
_entity_poly.pdbx_strand_id
1 'polypeptide(L)'
;MLGVVITTALFHNHPDLPEGQLAKLRASVVNMRALADVARGLGPSGLGAYLLLGKGEETTGGRDKASILADTLEALLGAIYLQYGLDIASEVIHRLFDPLMAESAGRARGWTGRRASRS
;
A
#
# COMPACT_ATOMS: atom_id res chain seq x y z
N MET A 1 -2.75 -5.54 -10.27
CA MET A 1 -2.47 -4.17 -10.75
C MET A 1 -1.62 -3.40 -9.74
N LEU A 2 -2.10 -3.18 -8.50
CA LEU A 2 -1.34 -2.51 -7.43
C LEU A 2 0.11 -3.03 -7.26
N GLY A 3 0.28 -4.34 -7.09
CA GLY A 3 1.61 -4.94 -6.91
C GLY A 3 2.58 -4.69 -8.08
N VAL A 4 2.07 -4.57 -9.32
CA VAL A 4 2.89 -4.26 -10.51
C VAL A 4 3.34 -2.81 -10.45
N VAL A 5 2.42 -1.87 -10.23
CA VAL A 5 2.74 -0.44 -10.13
C VAL A 5 3.78 -0.18 -9.04
N ILE A 6 3.58 -0.75 -7.85
CA ILE A 6 4.53 -0.61 -6.73
C ILE A 6 5.89 -1.25 -7.05
N THR A 7 5.91 -2.44 -7.66
CA THR A 7 7.19 -3.09 -8.04
C THR A 7 7.95 -2.24 -9.05
N THR A 8 7.27 -1.74 -10.08
CA THR A 8 7.86 -0.85 -11.10
C THR A 8 8.40 0.42 -10.46
N ALA A 9 7.64 1.05 -9.57
CA ALA A 9 8.07 2.24 -8.85
C ALA A 9 9.33 1.99 -8.01
N LEU A 10 9.35 0.89 -7.23
CA LEU A 10 10.50 0.53 -6.41
C LEU A 10 11.75 0.25 -7.26
N PHE A 11 11.59 -0.44 -8.38
CA PHE A 11 12.69 -0.73 -9.30
C PHE A 11 13.30 0.55 -9.88
N HIS A 12 12.46 1.49 -10.34
CA HIS A 12 12.94 2.75 -10.90
C HIS A 12 13.53 3.70 -9.85
N ASN A 13 12.96 3.75 -8.65
CA ASN A 13 13.41 4.65 -7.59
C ASN A 13 14.67 4.15 -6.88
N HIS A 14 14.96 2.86 -6.98
CA HIS A 14 16.07 2.21 -6.27
C HIS A 14 16.82 1.21 -7.16
N PRO A 15 17.40 1.66 -8.30
CA PRO A 15 18.03 0.76 -9.28
C PRO A 15 19.24 -0.01 -8.72
N ASP A 16 19.88 0.51 -7.68
CA ASP A 16 21.07 -0.10 -7.07
C ASP A 16 20.73 -1.14 -5.97
N LEU A 17 19.45 -1.30 -5.62
CA LEU A 17 19.07 -2.26 -4.59
C LEU A 17 18.99 -3.69 -5.17
N PRO A 18 19.57 -4.69 -4.47
CA PRO A 18 19.40 -6.08 -4.85
C PRO A 18 17.93 -6.51 -4.80
N GLU A 19 17.55 -7.46 -5.66
CA GLU A 19 16.18 -8.01 -5.74
C GLU A 19 15.62 -8.44 -4.37
N GLY A 20 16.43 -9.09 -3.53
CA GLY A 20 16.01 -9.50 -2.19
C GLY A 20 15.65 -8.33 -1.26
N GLN A 21 16.20 -7.13 -1.49
CA GLN A 21 15.82 -5.92 -0.76
C GLN A 21 14.57 -5.26 -1.38
N LEU A 22 14.47 -5.21 -2.71
CA LEU A 22 13.28 -4.74 -3.42
C LEU A 22 12.04 -5.58 -3.04
N ALA A 23 12.18 -6.90 -2.98
CA ALA A 23 11.11 -7.80 -2.53
C ALA A 23 10.67 -7.54 -1.08
N LYS A 24 11.62 -7.23 -0.18
CA LYS A 24 11.30 -6.87 1.22
C LYS A 24 10.60 -5.52 1.31
N LEU A 25 11.05 -4.52 0.54
CA LEU A 25 10.39 -3.23 0.45
C LEU A 25 8.96 -3.40 -0.08
N ARG A 26 8.78 -4.15 -1.17
CA ARG A 26 7.45 -4.46 -1.71
C ARG A 26 6.57 -5.13 -0.66
N ALA A 27 7.05 -6.15 0.03
CA ALA A 27 6.27 -6.82 1.07
C ALA A 27 5.89 -5.89 2.23
N SER A 28 6.72 -4.89 2.55
CA SER A 28 6.41 -3.89 3.59
C SER A 28 5.36 -2.86 3.15
N VAL A 29 5.24 -2.59 1.85
CA VAL A 29 4.30 -1.61 1.28
C VAL A 29 2.99 -2.27 0.85
N VAL A 30 3.06 -3.48 0.29
CA VAL A 30 1.93 -4.25 -0.24
C VAL A 30 1.64 -5.42 0.69
N ASN A 31 1.00 -5.11 1.82
CA ASN A 31 0.45 -6.09 2.75
C ASN A 31 -0.86 -5.58 3.35
N MET A 32 -1.66 -6.49 3.90
CA MET A 32 -2.98 -6.19 4.46
C MET A 32 -2.96 -5.02 5.45
N ARG A 33 -1.98 -4.96 6.35
CA ARG A 33 -1.90 -3.90 7.35
C ARG A 33 -1.64 -2.54 6.69
N ALA A 34 -0.63 -2.47 5.82
CA ALA A 34 -0.29 -1.26 5.09
C ALA A 34 -1.46 -0.75 4.24
N LEU A 35 -2.14 -1.64 3.52
CA LEU A 35 -3.31 -1.29 2.71
C LEU A 35 -4.47 -0.80 3.58
N ALA A 36 -4.73 -1.45 4.71
CA ALA A 36 -5.75 -1.00 5.65
C ALA A 36 -5.42 0.39 6.22
N ASP A 37 -4.16 0.68 6.53
CA ASP A 37 -3.72 1.97 7.04
C ASP A 37 -3.90 3.09 5.98
N VAL A 38 -3.57 2.80 4.71
CA VAL A 38 -3.88 3.70 3.59
C VAL A 38 -5.39 3.93 3.46
N ALA A 39 -6.19 2.87 3.56
CA ALA A 39 -7.65 2.97 3.50
C ALA A 39 -8.23 3.81 4.65
N ARG A 40 -7.69 3.72 5.86
CA ARG A 40 -8.08 4.57 7.01
C ARG A 40 -7.73 6.03 6.79
N GLY A 41 -6.61 6.32 6.12
CA GLY A 41 -6.20 7.68 5.78
C GLY A 41 -6.93 8.28 4.58
N LEU A 42 -7.80 7.53 3.89
CA LEU A 42 -8.45 7.97 2.67
C LEU A 42 -9.64 8.90 2.98
N GLY A 43 -9.38 10.20 2.98
CA GLY A 43 -10.37 11.24 3.28
C GLY A 43 -10.56 11.47 4.78
N PRO A 44 -11.47 12.40 5.18
CA PRO A 44 -11.61 12.83 6.57
C PRO A 44 -12.14 11.75 7.51
N SER A 45 -12.90 10.78 6.98
CA SER A 45 -13.54 9.70 7.77
C SER A 45 -12.95 8.32 7.49
N GLY A 46 -11.94 8.23 6.62
CA GLY A 46 -11.42 6.96 6.09
C GLY A 46 -12.41 6.21 5.20
N LEU A 47 -11.91 5.21 4.47
CA LEU A 47 -12.71 4.37 3.56
C LEU A 47 -13.81 3.59 4.30
N GLY A 48 -13.55 3.18 5.55
CA GLY A 48 -14.46 2.37 6.35
C GLY A 48 -15.85 3.01 6.56
N ALA A 49 -15.91 4.34 6.62
CA ALA A 49 -17.16 5.09 6.77
C ALA A 49 -18.11 4.94 5.56
N TYR A 50 -17.57 4.60 4.39
CA TYR A 50 -18.32 4.47 3.14
C TYR A 50 -18.69 3.02 2.81
N LEU A 51 -18.27 2.06 3.62
CA LEU A 51 -18.57 0.65 3.41
C LEU A 51 -20.05 0.35 3.63
N LEU A 52 -20.63 -0.43 2.72
CA LEU A 52 -21.94 -1.04 2.89
C LEU A 52 -21.73 -2.44 3.47
N LEU A 53 -22.03 -2.59 4.76
CA LEU A 53 -21.84 -3.84 5.49
C LEU A 53 -23.18 -4.44 5.88
N GLY A 54 -23.25 -5.77 5.86
CA GLY A 54 -24.37 -6.50 6.46
C GLY A 54 -24.41 -6.27 7.98
N LYS A 55 -25.60 -6.34 8.59
CA LYS A 55 -25.80 -6.07 10.03
C LYS A 55 -24.84 -6.86 10.94
N GLY A 56 -24.59 -8.13 10.63
CA GLY A 56 -23.66 -8.96 11.41
C GLY A 56 -22.23 -8.44 11.34
N GLU A 57 -21.76 -8.08 10.15
CA GLU A 57 -20.41 -7.58 9.92
C GLU A 57 -20.21 -6.22 10.61
N GLU A 58 -21.19 -5.33 10.47
CA GLU A 58 -21.23 -4.02 11.14
C GLU A 58 -21.11 -4.17 12.68
N THR A 59 -21.91 -5.07 13.27
CA THR A 59 -21.94 -5.29 14.73
C THR A 59 -20.60 -5.83 15.27
N THR A 60 -19.81 -6.50 14.43
CA THR A 60 -18.47 -7.00 14.79
C THR A 60 -17.35 -6.02 14.48
N GLY A 61 -17.66 -4.76 14.18
CA GLY A 61 -16.66 -3.73 13.88
C GLY A 61 -16.05 -3.86 12.49
N GLY A 62 -16.77 -4.44 11.52
CA GLY A 62 -16.28 -4.68 10.17
C GLY A 62 -15.71 -3.45 9.46
N ARG A 63 -16.18 -2.24 9.79
CA ARG A 63 -15.68 -0.97 9.23
C ARG A 63 -14.20 -0.71 9.49
N ASP A 64 -13.64 -1.29 10.56
CA ASP A 64 -12.23 -1.13 10.92
C ASP A 64 -11.41 -2.42 10.77
N LYS A 65 -12.03 -3.51 10.28
CA LYS A 65 -11.30 -4.76 10.02
C LYS A 65 -10.29 -4.55 8.90
N ALA A 66 -9.02 -4.87 9.18
CA ALA A 66 -7.93 -4.66 8.24
C ALA A 66 -8.11 -5.42 6.92
N SER A 67 -8.65 -6.64 6.95
CA SER A 67 -8.94 -7.41 5.74
C SER A 67 -9.97 -6.71 4.86
N ILE A 68 -11.09 -6.27 5.44
CA ILE A 68 -12.16 -5.58 4.70
C ILE A 68 -11.66 -4.28 4.09
N LEU A 69 -10.91 -3.49 4.86
CA LEU A 69 -10.35 -2.22 4.38
C LEU A 69 -9.34 -2.43 3.26
N ALA A 70 -8.45 -3.42 3.39
CA ALA A 70 -7.46 -3.74 2.37
C ALA A 70 -8.13 -4.23 1.08
N ASP A 71 -9.05 -5.19 1.19
CA ASP A 71 -9.78 -5.75 0.04
C ASP A 71 -10.60 -4.66 -0.67
N THR A 72 -11.24 -3.76 0.09
CA THR A 72 -12.01 -2.65 -0.47
C THR A 72 -11.10 -1.65 -1.18
N LEU A 73 -9.93 -1.33 -0.63
CA LEU A 73 -8.98 -0.44 -1.29
C LEU A 73 -8.51 -1.04 -2.62
N GLU A 74 -8.16 -2.34 -2.65
CA GLU A 74 -7.79 -3.00 -3.90
C GLU A 74 -8.94 -3.06 -4.90
N ALA A 75 -10.17 -3.30 -4.43
CA ALA A 75 -11.36 -3.27 -5.28
C ALA A 75 -11.61 -1.87 -5.87
N LEU A 76 -11.44 -0.81 -5.07
CA LEU A 76 -11.55 0.58 -5.52
C LEU A 76 -10.50 0.92 -6.59
N LEU A 77 -9.24 0.55 -6.35
CA LEU A 77 -8.16 0.72 -7.33
C LEU A 77 -8.43 -0.09 -8.61
N GLY A 78 -9.00 -1.29 -8.47
CA GLY A 78 -9.46 -2.11 -9.58
C GLY A 78 -10.56 -1.44 -10.38
N ALA A 79 -11.55 -0.84 -9.72
CA ALA A 79 -12.63 -0.10 -10.37
C ALA A 79 -12.12 1.13 -11.13
N ILE A 80 -11.17 1.88 -10.54
CA ILE A 80 -10.50 3.00 -11.23
C ILE A 80 -9.77 2.51 -12.48
N TYR A 81 -9.04 1.41 -12.38
CA TYR A 81 -8.37 0.80 -13.53
C TYR A 81 -9.35 0.37 -14.63
N LEU A 82 -10.46 -0.28 -14.27
CA LEU A 82 -11.46 -0.71 -15.24
C LEU A 82 -12.13 0.47 -15.95
N GLN A 83 -12.34 1.58 -15.25
CA GLN A 83 -13.03 2.75 -15.78
C GLN A 83 -12.10 3.69 -16.56
N TYR A 84 -10.85 3.87 -16.11
CA TYR A 84 -9.96 4.93 -16.59
C TYR A 84 -8.62 4.42 -17.14
N GLY A 85 -8.37 3.11 -17.13
CA GLY A 85 -7.14 2.50 -17.62
C GLY A 85 -5.97 2.57 -16.64
N LEU A 86 -4.82 2.03 -17.07
CA LEU A 86 -3.63 1.86 -16.24
C LEU A 86 -2.98 3.18 -15.83
N ASP A 87 -2.93 4.16 -16.72
CA ASP A 87 -2.23 5.43 -16.48
C ASP A 87 -2.86 6.17 -15.29
N ILE A 88 -4.19 6.37 -15.34
CA ILE A 88 -4.94 7.03 -14.26
C ILE A 88 -4.88 6.22 -12.96
N ALA A 89 -5.01 4.89 -13.04
CA ALA A 89 -4.89 4.04 -11.86
C ALA A 89 -3.49 4.14 -11.21
N SER A 90 -2.44 4.23 -12.02
CA SER A 90 -1.06 4.37 -11.54
C SER A 90 -0.85 5.72 -10.86
N GLU A 91 -1.37 6.82 -11.41
CA GLU A 91 -1.34 8.13 -10.76
C GLU A 91 -2.00 8.11 -9.38
N VAL A 92 -3.17 7.48 -9.27
CA VAL A 92 -3.87 7.34 -7.98
C VAL A 92 -3.05 6.52 -6.99
N ILE A 93 -2.48 5.39 -7.43
CA ILE A 93 -1.61 4.56 -6.59
C ILE A 93 -0.41 5.35 -6.09
N HIS A 94 0.27 6.09 -6.96
CA HIS A 94 1.41 6.91 -6.56
C HIS A 94 1.04 7.95 -5.50
N ARG A 95 -0.07 8.68 -5.69
CA ARG A 95 -0.56 9.65 -4.69
C ARG A 95 -0.82 9.04 -3.32
N LEU A 96 -1.29 7.79 -3.28
CA LEU A 96 -1.63 7.10 -2.03
C LEU A 96 -0.43 6.41 -1.38
N PHE A 97 0.48 5.84 -2.17
CA PHE A 97 1.52 4.93 -1.68
C PHE A 97 2.94 5.52 -1.66
N ASP A 98 3.22 6.61 -2.40
CA ASP A 98 4.55 7.24 -2.40
C ASP A 98 5.04 7.64 -0.99
N PRO A 99 4.21 8.22 -0.09
CA PRO A 99 4.64 8.51 1.28
C PRO A 99 5.07 7.26 2.05
N LEU A 100 4.34 6.16 1.89
CA LEU A 100 4.62 4.88 2.54
C LEU A 100 5.89 4.22 1.97
N MET A 101 6.12 4.35 0.67
CA MET A 101 7.36 3.88 0.02
C MET A 101 8.57 4.68 0.52
N ALA A 102 8.45 6.00 0.64
CA ALA A 102 9.51 6.86 1.17
C ALA A 102 9.88 6.49 2.61
N GLU A 103 8.90 6.27 3.47
CA GLU A 103 9.11 5.83 4.85
C GLU A 103 9.81 4.45 4.92
N SER A 104 9.34 3.50 4.11
CA SER A 104 9.88 2.14 4.07
C SER A 104 11.32 2.11 3.54
N ALA A 105 11.63 2.91 2.53
CA ALA A 105 12.99 3.07 2.01
C ALA A 105 13.94 3.72 3.03
N GLY A 106 13.46 4.71 3.79
CA GLY A 106 14.23 5.31 4.90
C GLY A 106 14.61 4.29 5.96
N ARG A 107 13.69 3.40 6.34
CA ARG A 107 13.96 2.29 7.26
C ARG A 107 14.96 1.28 6.71
N ALA A 108 14.85 0.93 5.42
CA ALA A 108 15.76 -0.02 4.77
C ALA A 108 17.20 0.51 4.70
N ARG A 109 17.39 1.80 4.35
CA ARG A 109 18.71 2.46 4.36
C ARG A 109 19.33 2.56 5.76
N GLY A 110 18.50 2.79 6.79
CA GLY A 110 18.95 2.73 8.18
C GLY A 110 19.39 1.33 8.64
N TRP A 111 18.88 0.27 8.01
CA TRP A 111 19.28 -1.10 8.30
C TRP A 111 20.58 -1.52 7.62
N THR A 112 20.85 -1.05 6.40
CA THR A 112 22.15 -1.25 5.74
C THR A 112 23.27 -0.51 6.46
N GLY A 113 23.04 0.73 6.93
CA GLY A 113 24.03 1.50 7.70
C GLY A 113 24.44 0.84 9.03
N ARG A 114 23.52 0.16 9.74
CA ARG A 114 23.81 -0.51 11.02
C ARG A 114 24.55 -1.85 10.90
N ARG A 115 24.62 -2.45 9.71
CA ARG A 115 25.42 -3.67 9.48
C ARG A 115 26.83 -3.39 8.99
N ALA A 116 27.09 -2.22 8.42
CA ALA A 116 28.44 -1.78 8.07
C ALA A 116 29.30 -1.41 9.31
N SER A 117 28.68 -1.07 10.45
CA SER A 117 29.37 -0.67 11.69
C SER A 117 29.61 -1.81 12.69
N ARG A 118 29.47 -3.07 12.26
CA ARG A 118 29.64 -4.27 13.09
C ARG A 118 30.63 -5.29 12.49
N SER A 119 31.46 -4.85 11.55
CA SER A 119 32.49 -5.65 10.87
C SER A 119 33.87 -5.12 11.21
#